data_AF-A0A930E539-F1
#
_entry.id   AF-A0A930E539-F1
#
_cell.length_a   1.000
_cell.length_b   1.000
_cell.length_c   1.000
_cell.angle_alpha   90.00
_cell.angle_beta   90.00
_cell.angle_gamma   90.00
#
_symmetry.space_group_name_H-M   'P 1'
#
loop_
_entity.id
_entity.type
_entity.pdbx_description
1 polymer ?
#
loop_
_entity_poly.entity_id
_entity_poly.type
_entity_poly.pdbx_seq_one_letter_code
_entity_poly.pdbx_strand_id
1 'polypeptide(L)'
;EILTQKKNIRLIEVGNISDFKLPKTTIKEVLNGIVVQDYDNILFKEDLKVVTKRKPTEEELKNLIFGFKACKTVCSNGIVIVKNNATIGIGQGEVRRSWAVEEGLERAKENLKDAVLASDAFFFEDTVELLKENGIKAVIQPGGSIKDENVIKLCDEYGIAMVFTSTRHFRH
;
A
#
# COMPACT_ATOMS: atom_id res chain seq x y z
N GLU A 1 19.46 -12.73 28.00
CA GLU A 1 20.80 -12.13 28.22
C GLU A 1 21.10 -10.94 27.31
N ILE A 2 21.04 -11.05 25.97
CA ILE A 2 21.33 -9.90 25.08
C ILE A 2 20.27 -8.80 25.17
N LEU A 3 18.99 -9.12 24.98
CA LEU A 3 17.91 -8.12 24.97
C LEU A 3 17.69 -7.48 26.35
N THR A 4 18.01 -8.20 27.43
CA THR A 4 17.89 -7.71 28.81
C THR A 4 18.87 -6.59 29.16
N GLN A 5 19.84 -6.28 28.28
CA GLN A 5 20.75 -5.14 28.45
C GLN A 5 20.03 -3.78 28.35
N LYS A 6 18.87 -3.72 27.67
CA LYS A 6 18.06 -2.49 27.57
C LYS A 6 16.98 -2.46 28.65
N LYS A 7 17.13 -1.58 29.65
CA LYS A 7 16.23 -1.46 30.82
C LYS A 7 14.73 -1.41 30.49
N ASN A 8 14.36 -0.77 29.37
CA ASN A 8 12.95 -0.50 29.04
C ASN A 8 12.38 -1.41 27.93
N ILE A 9 13.15 -2.36 27.38
CA ILE A 9 12.62 -3.25 26.35
C ILE A 9 11.59 -4.20 26.98
N ARG A 10 10.40 -4.29 26.39
CA ARG A 10 9.35 -5.22 26.81
C ARG A 10 9.47 -6.46 25.94
N LEU A 11 9.75 -7.60 26.56
CA LEU A 11 9.78 -8.89 25.90
C LEU A 11 8.44 -9.57 26.13
N ILE A 12 7.73 -9.86 25.03
CA ILE A 12 6.45 -10.56 25.06
C ILE A 12 6.65 -11.82 24.25
N GLU A 13 6.51 -12.97 24.91
CA GLU A 13 6.42 -14.26 24.25
C GLU A 13 4.95 -14.50 23.91
N VAL A 14 4.69 -14.71 22.63
CA VAL A 14 3.40 -15.19 22.15
C VAL A 14 3.58 -16.67 21.77
N GLY A 15 2.50 -17.44 21.79
CA GLY A 15 2.51 -18.82 21.29
C GLY A 15 2.86 -18.88 19.80
N ASN A 16 2.72 -20.06 19.20
CA ASN A 16 3.02 -20.22 17.78
C ASN A 16 2.12 -19.28 16.92
N ILE A 17 2.75 -18.37 16.17
CA ILE A 17 2.06 -17.37 15.34
C ILE A 17 1.19 -18.05 14.28
N SER A 18 1.58 -19.23 13.80
CA SER A 18 0.79 -20.00 12.85
C SER A 18 -0.55 -20.49 13.40
N ASP A 19 -0.71 -20.54 14.72
CA ASP A 19 -1.96 -20.96 15.37
C ASP A 19 -2.96 -19.79 15.52
N PHE A 20 -2.52 -18.56 15.22
CA PHE A 20 -3.35 -17.38 15.34
C PHE A 20 -4.47 -17.37 14.28
N LYS A 21 -5.72 -17.39 14.75
CA LYS A 21 -6.89 -17.27 13.89
C LYS A 21 -7.29 -15.80 13.78
N LEU A 22 -7.36 -15.30 12.55
CA LEU A 22 -7.88 -13.96 12.29
C LEU A 22 -9.32 -13.84 12.83
N PRO A 23 -9.68 -12.70 13.43
CA PRO A 23 -11.06 -12.47 13.86
C PRO A 23 -11.99 -12.43 12.63
N LYS A 24 -13.26 -12.77 12.84
CA LYS A 24 -14.28 -12.70 11.78
C LYS A 24 -14.84 -11.30 11.60
N THR A 25 -14.87 -10.51 12.68
CA THR A 25 -15.43 -9.17 12.71
C THR A 25 -14.47 -8.21 13.37
N THR A 26 -14.63 -6.92 13.09
CA THR A 26 -14.00 -5.83 13.81
C THR A 26 -15.06 -4.88 14.36
N ILE A 27 -14.78 -4.31 15.52
CA ILE A 27 -15.67 -3.43 16.25
C ILE A 27 -14.99 -2.06 16.38
N LYS A 28 -15.71 -0.99 16.07
CA LYS A 28 -15.29 0.38 16.36
C LYS A 28 -16.33 1.05 17.24
N GLU A 29 -15.86 1.64 18.35
CA GLU A 29 -16.70 2.46 19.21
C GLU A 29 -16.97 3.82 18.54
N VAL A 30 -18.20 4.30 18.68
CA VAL A 30 -18.65 5.61 18.24
C VAL A 30 -19.45 6.26 19.37
N LEU A 31 -19.72 7.57 19.27
CA LEU A 31 -20.54 8.24 20.28
C LEU A 31 -21.88 7.49 20.41
N ASN A 32 -22.18 7.04 21.64
CA ASN A 32 -23.39 6.31 22.00
C ASN A 32 -23.58 4.93 21.32
N GLY A 33 -22.52 4.27 20.83
CA GLY A 33 -22.69 2.93 20.27
C GLY A 33 -21.43 2.26 19.72
N ILE A 34 -21.64 1.20 18.95
CA ILE A 34 -20.58 0.47 18.25
C ILE A 34 -20.99 0.19 16.80
N VAL A 35 -19.99 0.16 15.92
CA VAL A 35 -20.11 -0.33 14.55
C VAL A 35 -19.41 -1.67 14.47
N VAL A 36 -20.09 -2.68 13.92
CA VAL A 36 -19.55 -4.03 13.70
C VAL A 36 -19.51 -4.28 12.20
N GLN A 37 -18.38 -4.76 11.70
CA GLN A 37 -18.21 -5.12 10.29
C GLN A 37 -17.37 -6.39 10.18
N ASP A 38 -17.43 -7.06 9.03
CA ASP A 38 -16.54 -8.18 8.74
C ASP A 38 -15.07 -7.72 8.77
N TYR A 39 -14.20 -8.60 9.27
CA TYR A 39 -12.77 -8.33 9.28
C TYR A 39 -12.23 -8.39 7.85
N ASP A 40 -11.47 -7.37 7.45
CA ASP A 40 -10.80 -7.36 6.17
C ASP A 40 -9.69 -8.42 6.15
N ASN A 41 -9.99 -9.64 5.70
CA ASN A 41 -9.06 -10.77 5.60
C ASN A 41 -8.69 -11.14 4.15
N ILE A 42 -9.44 -10.66 3.15
CA ILE A 42 -9.16 -10.89 1.73
C ILE A 42 -8.10 -9.90 1.26
N LEU A 43 -7.18 -10.31 0.40
CA LEU A 43 -6.21 -9.40 -0.24
C LEU A 43 -6.66 -9.00 -1.64
N PHE A 44 -7.13 -9.96 -2.43
CA PHE A 44 -7.64 -9.72 -3.77
C PHE A 44 -8.95 -10.49 -3.92
N LYS A 45 -10.01 -9.82 -4.38
CA LYS A 45 -11.29 -10.47 -4.71
C LYS A 45 -11.29 -11.09 -6.11
N GLU A 46 -10.50 -10.50 -7.00
CA GLU A 46 -10.38 -10.86 -8.41
C GLU A 46 -8.89 -10.98 -8.79
N ASP A 47 -8.64 -11.50 -9.98
CA ASP A 47 -7.30 -11.56 -10.53
C ASP A 47 -6.73 -10.15 -10.79
N LEU A 48 -5.42 -10.03 -10.59
CA LEU A 48 -4.70 -8.79 -10.87
C LEU A 48 -4.73 -8.48 -12.37
N LYS A 49 -5.09 -7.24 -12.72
CA LYS A 49 -5.14 -6.78 -14.11
C LYS A 49 -4.05 -5.76 -14.39
N VAL A 50 -3.15 -6.06 -15.32
CA VAL A 50 -2.23 -5.04 -15.86
C VAL A 50 -3.01 -4.16 -16.83
N VAL A 51 -3.10 -2.86 -16.54
CA VAL A 51 -3.95 -1.92 -17.30
C VAL A 51 -3.17 -0.99 -18.23
N THR A 52 -1.85 -0.89 -18.05
CA THR A 52 -0.93 -0.12 -18.90
C THR A 52 -0.26 -0.99 -19.96
N LYS A 53 0.29 -0.36 -21.00
CA LYS A 53 1.11 -0.98 -22.05
C LYS A 53 2.38 -1.61 -21.49
N ARG A 54 3.07 -0.93 -20.57
CA ARG A 54 4.22 -1.49 -19.85
C ARG A 54 3.72 -2.53 -18.86
N LYS A 55 4.27 -3.73 -18.93
CA LYS A 55 4.05 -4.79 -17.94
C LYS A 55 5.11 -4.69 -16.84
N PRO A 56 4.74 -4.94 -15.56
CA PRO A 56 5.73 -5.02 -14.51
C PRO A 56 6.63 -6.24 -14.74
N THR A 57 7.89 -6.15 -14.31
CA THR A 57 8.77 -7.33 -14.23
C THR A 57 8.27 -8.28 -13.13
N GLU A 58 8.77 -9.51 -13.09
CA GLU A 58 8.42 -10.44 -12.00
C GLU A 58 8.82 -9.92 -10.62
N GLU A 59 9.94 -9.21 -10.54
CA GLU A 59 10.43 -8.60 -9.31
C GLU A 59 9.56 -7.41 -8.89
N GLU A 60 9.21 -6.54 -9.84
CA GLU A 60 8.28 -5.44 -9.59
C GLU A 60 6.93 -5.99 -9.11
N LEU A 61 6.38 -7.02 -9.75
CA LEU A 61 5.11 -7.62 -9.36
C LEU A 61 5.17 -8.23 -7.95
N LYS A 62 6.26 -8.90 -7.58
CA LYS A 62 6.48 -9.41 -6.21
C LYS A 62 6.48 -8.26 -5.19
N ASN A 63 7.22 -7.20 -5.47
CA ASN A 63 7.27 -6.01 -4.62
C ASN A 63 5.91 -5.30 -4.52
N LEU A 64 5.15 -5.23 -5.62
CA LEU A 64 3.80 -4.66 -5.64
C LEU A 64 2.84 -5.45 -4.76
N ILE A 65 2.83 -6.78 -4.88
CA ILE A 65 1.98 -7.65 -4.04
C ILE A 65 2.38 -7.52 -2.56
N PHE A 66 3.67 -7.49 -2.25
CA PHE A 66 4.15 -7.23 -0.90
C PHE A 66 3.70 -5.87 -0.38
N GLY A 67 3.87 -4.82 -1.19
CA GLY A 67 3.48 -3.46 -0.84
C GLY A 67 1.99 -3.33 -0.59
N PHE A 68 1.16 -3.99 -1.40
CA PHE A 68 -0.29 -3.97 -1.22
C PHE A 68 -0.72 -4.68 0.08
N LYS A 69 -0.08 -5.81 0.43
CA LYS A 69 -0.27 -6.47 1.73
C LYS A 69 0.08 -5.56 2.90
N ALA A 70 1.19 -4.84 2.81
CA ALA A 70 1.59 -3.87 3.83
C ALA A 70 0.61 -2.68 3.89
N CYS A 71 0.24 -2.12 2.74
CA CYS A 71 -0.63 -0.96 2.61
C CYS A 71 -2.01 -1.17 3.23
N LYS A 72 -2.54 -2.40 3.16
CA LYS A 72 -3.79 -2.79 3.86
C LYS A 72 -3.77 -2.50 5.37
N THR A 73 -2.59 -2.44 5.99
CA THR A 73 -2.45 -2.20 7.43
C THR A 73 -2.27 -0.72 7.78
N VAL A 74 -2.02 0.13 6.79
CA VAL A 74 -1.72 1.55 6.93
C VAL A 74 -3.02 2.36 7.04
N CYS A 75 -3.02 3.44 7.82
CA CYS A 75 -4.17 4.35 7.90
C CYS A 75 -4.35 5.12 6.58
N SER A 76 -5.59 5.18 6.10
CA SER A 76 -6.00 5.84 4.87
C SER A 76 -6.03 7.37 5.02
N ASN A 77 -5.70 8.15 3.98
CA ASN A 77 -5.18 7.68 2.69
C ASN A 77 -3.73 7.21 2.84
N GLY A 78 -3.48 5.96 2.44
CA GLY A 78 -2.22 5.27 2.70
C GLY A 78 -1.51 4.82 1.44
N ILE A 79 -0.19 4.98 1.42
CA ILE A 79 0.68 4.42 0.39
C ILE A 79 1.89 3.75 1.02
N VAL A 80 2.43 2.77 0.33
CA VAL A 80 3.66 2.08 0.72
C VAL A 80 4.59 2.00 -0.48
N ILE A 81 5.80 2.51 -0.30
CA ILE A 81 6.91 2.40 -1.25
C ILE A 81 7.76 1.20 -0.83
N VAL A 82 8.00 0.30 -1.78
CA VAL A 82 8.67 -0.97 -1.56
C VAL A 82 9.85 -1.12 -2.49
N LYS A 83 10.92 -1.72 -1.95
CA LYS A 83 12.06 -2.22 -2.71
C LYS A 83 12.58 -3.48 -2.05
N ASN A 84 12.96 -4.49 -2.84
CA ASN A 84 13.55 -5.75 -2.36
C ASN A 84 12.74 -6.42 -1.22
N ASN A 85 11.41 -6.48 -1.33
CA ASN A 85 10.47 -6.96 -0.33
C ASN A 85 10.57 -6.27 1.04
N ALA A 86 11.00 -5.01 1.06
CA ALA A 86 11.05 -4.19 2.26
C ALA A 86 10.31 -2.86 2.03
N THR A 87 9.58 -2.41 3.04
CA THR A 87 9.00 -1.07 3.05
C THR A 87 10.13 -0.05 3.24
N ILE A 88 10.31 0.85 2.29
CA ILE A 88 11.34 1.90 2.36
C ILE A 88 10.72 3.27 2.65
N GLY A 89 9.44 3.46 2.32
CA GLY A 89 8.68 4.66 2.61
C GLY A 89 7.22 4.31 2.84
N ILE A 90 6.58 4.95 3.81
CA ILE A 90 5.15 4.77 4.11
C ILE A 90 4.58 6.16 4.27
N GLY A 91 3.53 6.49 3.54
CA GLY A 91 2.72 7.68 3.79
C GLY A 91 1.37 7.26 4.35
N GLN A 92 0.88 7.89 5.41
CA GLN A 92 -0.29 7.38 6.14
C GLN A 92 -1.15 8.46 6.79
N GLY A 93 -2.46 8.24 6.77
CA GLY A 93 -3.43 9.09 7.48
C GLY A 93 -3.68 10.44 6.82
N GLU A 94 -3.29 10.60 5.55
CA GLU A 94 -3.38 11.87 4.85
C GLU A 94 -4.75 12.14 4.26
N VAL A 95 -5.13 13.42 4.21
CA VAL A 95 -6.41 13.86 3.63
C VAL A 95 -6.41 13.73 2.10
N ARG A 96 -5.24 13.92 1.47
CA ARG A 96 -5.03 13.76 0.02
C ARG A 96 -4.00 12.68 -0.25
N ARG A 97 -4.22 11.88 -1.29
CA ARG A 97 -3.35 10.75 -1.63
C ARG A 97 -1.99 11.21 -2.17
N SER A 98 -1.92 12.33 -2.89
CA SER A 98 -0.66 12.97 -3.30
C SER A 98 0.22 13.34 -2.10
N TRP A 99 -0.37 13.85 -1.01
CA TRP A 99 0.38 14.13 0.22
C TRP A 99 0.93 12.87 0.88
N ALA A 100 0.17 11.76 0.88
CA ALA A 100 0.72 10.47 1.33
C ALA A 100 1.91 10.03 0.47
N VAL A 101 1.86 10.28 -0.84
CA VAL A 101 2.98 9.96 -1.74
C VAL A 101 4.19 10.83 -1.44
N GLU A 102 4.02 12.14 -1.28
CA GLU A 102 5.08 13.07 -0.87
C GLU A 102 5.74 12.63 0.45
N GLU A 103 4.95 12.33 1.47
CA GLU A 103 5.42 11.88 2.79
C GLU A 103 6.18 10.54 2.70
N GLY A 104 5.67 9.59 1.90
CA GLY A 104 6.33 8.31 1.67
C GLY A 104 7.66 8.46 0.93
N LEU A 105 7.72 9.35 -0.07
CA LEU A 105 8.93 9.65 -0.84
C LEU A 105 10.01 10.30 0.04
N GLU A 106 9.63 11.27 0.88
CA GLU A 106 10.54 11.90 1.83
C GLU A 106 11.17 10.88 2.78
N ARG A 107 10.37 9.91 3.26
CA ARG A 107 10.83 8.80 4.12
C ARG A 107 11.74 7.81 3.40
N ALA A 108 11.48 7.56 2.12
CA ALA A 108 12.27 6.65 1.28
C ALA A 108 13.66 7.20 0.93
N LYS A 109 13.87 8.53 1.05
CA LYS A 109 15.13 9.23 0.76
C LYS A 109 15.65 8.86 -0.65
N GLU A 110 16.95 8.64 -0.80
CA GLU A 110 17.59 8.37 -2.11
C GLU A 110 17.40 6.92 -2.62
N ASN A 111 16.69 6.06 -1.90
CA ASN A 111 16.61 4.63 -2.23
C ASN A 111 15.47 4.26 -3.19
N LEU A 112 15.15 5.13 -4.15
CA LEU A 112 13.96 4.99 -5.00
C LEU A 112 14.19 4.22 -6.31
N LYS A 113 15.46 4.00 -6.69
CA LYS A 113 15.77 3.19 -7.87
C LYS A 113 15.18 1.79 -7.72
N ASP A 114 14.42 1.35 -8.71
CA ASP A 114 13.72 0.05 -8.77
C ASP A 114 12.64 -0.12 -7.68
N ALA A 115 12.25 0.97 -7.00
CA ALA A 115 11.14 0.96 -6.06
C ALA A 115 9.78 1.00 -6.77
N VAL A 116 8.79 0.43 -6.11
CA VAL A 116 7.40 0.37 -6.56
C VAL A 116 6.48 0.98 -5.51
N LEU A 117 5.30 1.44 -5.92
CA LEU A 117 4.31 2.03 -5.00
C LEU A 117 3.03 1.22 -4.97
N ALA A 118 2.56 0.90 -3.77
CA ALA A 118 1.23 0.36 -3.52
C ALA A 118 0.35 1.41 -2.85
N SER A 119 -0.91 1.52 -3.28
CA SER A 119 -1.90 2.37 -2.65
C SER A 119 -3.15 1.60 -2.25
N ASP A 120 -3.73 1.96 -1.12
CA ASP A 120 -4.94 1.38 -0.57
C ASP A 120 -6.20 1.65 -1.42
N ALA A 121 -6.17 2.68 -2.26
CA ALA A 121 -7.26 3.21 -3.07
C ALA A 121 -6.75 3.92 -4.34
N PHE A 122 -7.64 4.28 -5.26
CA PHE A 122 -7.28 4.83 -6.57
C PHE A 122 -6.76 6.26 -6.50
N PHE A 123 -5.77 6.66 -7.29
CA PHE A 123 -5.25 8.03 -7.30
C PHE A 123 -5.51 8.74 -8.63
N PHE A 124 -5.12 10.01 -8.72
CA PHE A 124 -5.33 10.86 -9.88
C PHE A 124 -4.00 11.26 -10.55
N GLU A 125 -4.09 12.07 -11.60
CA GLU A 125 -2.95 12.48 -12.45
C GLU A 125 -1.82 13.15 -11.63
N ASP A 126 -2.17 13.93 -10.61
CA ASP A 126 -1.21 14.59 -9.69
C ASP A 126 -0.23 13.60 -9.04
N THR A 127 -0.74 12.43 -8.65
CA THR A 127 0.05 11.37 -8.07
C THR A 127 0.99 10.75 -9.11
N VAL A 128 0.55 10.63 -10.36
CA VAL A 128 1.37 10.06 -11.45
C VAL A 128 2.55 10.96 -11.80
N GLU A 129 2.37 12.28 -11.74
CA GLU A 129 3.49 13.23 -11.91
C GLU A 129 4.54 13.05 -10.82
N LEU A 130 4.14 12.97 -9.55
CA LEU A 130 5.05 12.70 -8.43
C LEU A 130 5.84 11.40 -8.62
N LEU A 131 5.18 10.32 -9.09
CA LEU A 131 5.84 9.03 -9.37
C LEU A 131 6.92 9.18 -10.45
N LYS A 132 6.62 9.93 -11.51
CA LYS A 132 7.53 10.16 -12.64
C LYS A 132 8.74 10.96 -12.21
N GLU A 133 8.55 12.06 -11.48
CA GLU A 133 9.62 12.91 -10.97
C GLU A 133 10.59 12.14 -10.07
N ASN A 134 10.07 11.17 -9.31
CA ASN A 134 10.82 10.39 -8.34
C ASN A 134 11.28 9.02 -8.86
N GLY A 135 11.04 8.72 -10.15
CA GLY A 135 11.55 7.52 -10.80
C GLY A 135 10.86 6.21 -10.43
N ILE A 136 9.65 6.24 -9.85
CA ILE A 136 8.86 5.03 -9.60
C ILE A 136 8.32 4.49 -10.93
N LYS A 137 8.57 3.20 -11.19
CA LYS A 137 8.26 2.58 -12.49
C LYS A 137 7.15 1.54 -12.48
N ALA A 138 6.66 1.14 -11.30
CA ALA A 138 5.52 0.25 -11.20
C ALA A 138 4.64 0.61 -10.00
N VAL A 139 3.32 0.50 -10.18
CA VAL A 139 2.31 0.79 -9.17
C VAL A 139 1.17 -0.22 -9.14
N ILE A 140 0.56 -0.37 -7.96
CA ILE A 140 -0.63 -1.21 -7.74
C ILE A 140 -1.67 -0.42 -6.95
N GLN A 141 -2.91 -0.45 -7.43
CA GLN A 141 -4.04 0.25 -6.82
C GLN A 141 -5.38 -0.45 -7.19
N PRO A 142 -6.51 -0.15 -6.55
CA PRO A 142 -7.75 -0.90 -6.80
C PRO A 142 -8.42 -0.64 -8.15
N GLY A 143 -8.29 0.57 -8.71
CA GLY A 143 -9.12 1.07 -9.80
C GLY A 143 -10.52 1.45 -9.34
N GLY A 144 -11.39 1.78 -10.30
CA GLY A 144 -12.81 2.14 -10.09
C GLY A 144 -13.11 3.64 -10.15
N SER A 145 -12.16 4.47 -10.59
CA SER A 145 -12.39 5.90 -10.81
C SER A 145 -12.98 6.16 -12.19
N ILE A 146 -13.89 7.13 -12.29
CA ILE A 146 -14.36 7.65 -13.59
C ILE A 146 -13.18 8.22 -14.40
N LYS A 147 -12.10 8.63 -13.72
CA LYS A 147 -10.88 9.19 -14.33
C LYS A 147 -9.77 8.15 -14.54
N ASP A 148 -10.02 6.86 -14.34
CA ASP A 148 -8.97 5.83 -14.48
C ASP A 148 -8.33 5.85 -15.87
N GLU A 149 -9.10 6.12 -16.94
CA GLU A 149 -8.58 6.20 -18.31
C GLU A 149 -7.48 7.27 -18.45
N ASN A 150 -7.68 8.43 -17.83
CA ASN A 150 -6.69 9.50 -17.86
C ASN A 150 -5.41 9.09 -17.11
N VAL A 151 -5.56 8.47 -15.94
CA VAL A 151 -4.45 8.04 -15.09
C VAL A 151 -3.65 6.93 -15.78
N ILE A 152 -4.33 5.97 -16.42
CA ILE A 152 -3.70 4.90 -17.22
C ILE A 152 -2.93 5.50 -18.40
N LYS A 153 -3.55 6.43 -19.13
CA LYS A 153 -2.91 7.11 -20.26
C LYS A 153 -1.63 7.84 -19.82
N LEU A 154 -1.68 8.55 -18.70
CA LEU A 154 -0.52 9.28 -18.18
C LEU A 154 0.59 8.31 -17.74
N CYS A 155 0.24 7.20 -17.09
CA CYS A 155 1.21 6.14 -16.78
C CYS A 155 1.85 5.54 -18.03
N ASP A 156 1.07 5.31 -19.10
CA ASP A 156 1.59 4.85 -20.39
C ASP A 156 2.59 5.84 -21.00
N GLU A 157 2.26 7.14 -20.99
CA GLU A 157 3.14 8.21 -21.47
C GLU A 157 4.47 8.25 -20.69
N TYR A 158 4.43 7.96 -19.38
CA TYR A 158 5.61 7.99 -18.50
C TYR A 158 6.35 6.64 -18.41
N GLY A 159 5.81 5.60 -19.04
CA GLY A 159 6.33 4.23 -18.98
C GLY A 159 6.30 3.67 -17.56
N ILE A 160 5.21 3.90 -16.84
CA ILE A 160 4.92 3.36 -15.51
C ILE A 160 3.97 2.18 -15.69
N ALA A 161 4.33 1.01 -15.15
CA ALA A 161 3.43 -0.14 -15.14
C ALA A 161 2.37 0.02 -14.04
N MET A 162 1.10 -0.24 -14.35
CA MET A 162 0.00 -0.15 -13.39
C MET A 162 -0.78 -1.46 -13.33
N VAL A 163 -1.04 -1.91 -12.10
CA VAL A 163 -1.79 -3.12 -11.79
C VAL A 163 -3.04 -2.76 -10.99
N PHE A 164 -4.21 -3.24 -11.44
CA PHE A 164 -5.48 -3.12 -10.75
C PHE A 164 -5.80 -4.37 -9.92
N THR A 165 -6.34 -4.16 -8.71
CA THR A 165 -6.70 -5.23 -7.77
C THR A 165 -8.21 -5.44 -7.61
N SER A 166 -9.03 -4.51 -8.10
CA SER A 166 -10.48 -4.45 -7.86
C SER A 166 -10.88 -4.47 -6.37
N THR A 167 -9.94 -4.28 -5.45
CA THR A 167 -10.13 -4.49 -4.01
C THR A 167 -9.57 -3.31 -3.24
N ARG A 168 -10.41 -2.57 -2.52
CA ARG A 168 -9.98 -1.41 -1.71
C ARG A 168 -9.78 -1.81 -0.25
N HIS A 169 -8.65 -1.42 0.35
CA HIS A 169 -8.33 -1.66 1.76
C HIS A 169 -8.32 -0.36 2.57
N PHE A 170 -9.49 0.24 2.74
CA PHE A 170 -9.60 1.49 3.50
C PHE A 170 -9.55 1.23 5.00
N ARG A 171 -8.75 2.02 5.74
CA ARG A 171 -8.62 1.94 7.20
C ARG A 171 -8.53 3.32 7.82
N HIS A 172 -9.48 3.66 8.69
CA HIS A 172 -9.31 4.80 9.61
C HIS A 172 -8.41 4.37 10.78
#